data_AF-A0A2S6MAJ9-F1
#
_entry.id   AF-A0A2S6MAJ9-F1
#
_cell.length_a   1.000
_cell.length_b   1.000
_cell.length_c   1.000
_cell.angle_alpha   90.00
_cell.angle_beta   90.00
_cell.angle_gamma   90.00
#
_symmetry.space_group_name_H-M   'P 1'
#
loop_
_entity.id
_entity.type
_entity.pdbx_description
1 polymer ?
#
loop_
_entity_poly.entity_id
_entity_poly.type
_entity_poly.pdbx_seq_one_letter_code
_entity_poly.pdbx_strand_id
1 'polypeptide(L)' 'MDYYAGIDVSLKESSICIVDGTGNVVREVKVASEPEVLIGYFDEL' A
#
# COMPACT_ATOMS: atom_id res chain seq x y z
N MET A 1 -12.60 11.21 6.39
CA MET A 1 -11.23 11.65 6.08
C MET A 1 -10.71 10.62 5.12
N ASP A 2 -10.38 11.04 3.91
CA ASP A 2 -10.12 10.11 2.82
C ASP A 2 -8.63 9.77 2.78
N TYR A 3 -8.34 8.51 2.51
CA TYR A 3 -7.00 7.99 2.28
C TYR A 3 -6.95 7.35 0.90
N TYR A 4 -5.81 7.48 0.24
CA TYR A 4 -5.58 6.95 -1.09
C TYR A 4 -4.32 6.10 -1.08
N ALA A 5 -4.40 4.91 -1.66
CA ALA A 5 -3.26 4.00 -1.80
C ALA A 5 -2.83 3.94 -3.27
N GLY A 6 -1.56 4.23 -3.54
CA GLY A 6 -0.87 3.90 -4.78
C GLY A 6 -0.12 2.58 -4.60
N ILE A 7 -0.26 1.67 -5.57
CA ILE A 7 0.46 0.40 -5.57
C ILE A 7 1.27 0.30 -6.86
N ASP A 8 2.59 0.18 -6.72
CA ASP A 8 3.51 -0.14 -7.80
C ASP A 8 3.83 -1.64 -7.73
N VAL A 9 3.27 -2.41 -8.67
CA VAL A 9 3.28 -3.88 -8.65
C VAL A 9 4.46 -4.41 -9.47
N SER A 10 5.30 -5.25 -8.84
CA SER A 10 6.38 -6.00 -9.51
C SER A 10 6.27 -7.50 -9.25
N LEU A 11 7.19 -8.31 -9.78
CA LEU A 11 7.10 -9.78 -9.69
C LEU A 11 7.30 -10.36 -8.27
N LYS A 12 8.18 -9.75 -7.46
CA LYS A 12 8.55 -10.28 -6.14
C LYS A 12 7.96 -9.48 -4.99
N GLU A 13 8.07 -8.17 -5.09
CA GLU A 13 7.60 -7.25 -4.06
C GLU A 13 6.87 -6.09 -4.74
N SER A 14 5.82 -5.60 -4.10
CA SER A 14 5.06 -4.43 -4.52
C SER A 14 5.26 -3.31 -3.51
N SER A 15 5.39 -2.09 -4.02
CA SER A 15 5.53 -0.90 -3.17
C SER A 15 4.16 -0.25 -2.99
N ILE A 16 3.79 0.04 -1.75
CA ILE A 16 2.53 0.68 -1.41
C ILE A 16 2.82 2.03 -0.77
N CYS A 17 2.19 3.08 -1.28
CA CYS A 17 2.24 4.43 -0.73
C CYS A 17 0.82 4.89 -0.38
N ILE A 18 0.60 5.28 0.87
CA ILE A 18 -0.69 5.78 1.34
C ILE A 18 -0.55 7.27 1.63
N VAL A 19 -1.47 8.06 1.09
CA VAL A 19 -1.56 9.51 1.32
C VAL A 19 -2.89 9.89 1.98
N ASP A 20 -2.87 10.96 2.78
CA ASP A 20 -4.09 11.60 3.27
C ASP A 20 -4.74 12.49 2.18
N GLY A 21 -5.94 12.99 2.47
CA GLY A 21 -6.67 13.90 1.57
C GLY A 21 -5.98 15.24 1.26
N THR A 22 -4.86 15.57 1.92
CA THR A 22 -4.03 16.75 1.61
C THR A 22 -2.81 16.40 0.77
N GLY A 23 -2.59 15.11 0.48
CA GLY A 23 -1.46 14.60 -0.30
C GLY A 23 -0.23 14.26 0.52
N ASN A 24 -0.29 14.29 1.87
CA ASN A 24 0.85 13.88 2.68
C ASN A 24 0.97 12.36 2.71
N VAL A 25 2.19 11.85 2.53
CA VAL A 25 2.48 10.42 2.72
C VAL A 25 2.37 10.08 4.19
N VAL A 26 1.42 9.19 4.52
CA VAL A 26 1.20 8.70 5.89
C VAL A 26 1.84 7.34 6.11
N ARG A 27 2.07 6.57 5.04
CA ARG A 27 2.73 5.27 5.10
C ARG A 27 3.35 4.90 3.76
N GLU A 28 4.52 4.29 3.81
CA GLU A 28 5.17 3.66 2.67
C GLU A 28 5.74 2.30 3.10
N VAL A 29 5.48 1.26 2.32
CA VAL A 29 5.95 -0.09 2.63
C VAL A 29 6.24 -0.87 1.35
N LYS A 30 7.07 -1.91 1.47
CA LYS A 30 7.19 -2.97 0.47
C LYS A 30 6.74 -4.29 1.08
N VAL A 31 5.89 -4.99 0.34
CA VAL A 31 5.39 -6.31 0.72
C VAL A 31 5.52 -7.26 -0.47
N ALA A 32 5.46 -8.56 -0.22
CA ALA A 32 5.51 -9.55 -1.29
C ALA A 32 4.30 -9.36 -2.24
N SER A 33 4.48 -9.63 -3.53
CA SER A 33 3.48 -9.33 -4.56
C SER A 33 2.32 -10.33 -4.62
N GLU A 34 2.37 -11.39 -3.83
CA GLU A 34 1.30 -12.36 -3.71
C GLU A 34 -0.01 -11.66 -3.25
N PRO A 35 -1.15 -11.90 -3.91
CA PRO A 35 -2.42 -11.25 -3.58
C PRO A 35 -2.81 -11.35 -2.11
N GLU A 36 -2.54 -12.50 -1.47
CA GLU A 36 -2.87 -12.75 -0.07
C GLU A 36 -2.06 -11.84 0.87
N VAL A 37 -0.82 -11.51 0.51
CA VAL A 37 0.04 -10.62 1.28
C VAL A 37 -0.44 -9.17 1.15
N LEU A 38 -0.84 -8.76 -0.05
CA LEU A 38 -1.43 -7.44 -0.27
C LEU A 38 -2.75 -7.27 0.49
N ILE A 39 -3.65 -8.25 0.39
CA ILE A 39 -4.94 -8.25 1.11
C ILE A 39 -4.69 -8.22 2.62
N GLY A 40 -3.83 -9.11 3.13
CA GLY A 40 -3.52 -9.15 4.56
C GLY A 40 -2.91 -7.84 5.07
N TYR A 41 -2.05 -7.20 4.29
CA TYR A 41 -1.53 -5.88 4.64
C TYR A 41 -2.64 -4.83 4.73
N PHE A 42 -3.61 -4.80 3.81
CA PHE A 42 -4.71 -3.84 3.86
C PHE A 42 -5.74 -4.15 4.96
N ASP A 43 -5.93 -5.42 5.33
CA ASP A 43 -6.81 -5.84 6.44
C ASP A 43 -6.24 -5.44 7.82
N GLU A 44 -4.92 -5.26 7.94
CA GLU A 44 -4.23 -4.86 9.18
C GLU A 44 -4.09 -3.34 9.36
N LEU A 45 -4.55 -2.52 8.41
CA LEU A 45 -4.50 -1.05 8.46
C LEU A 45 -5.68 -0.42 9.21
#